data_AF-A0AAJ2H7L3-F1
#
_entry.id   AF-A0AAJ2H7L3-F1
#
_cell.length_a   1.000
_cell.length_b   1.000
_cell.length_c   1.000
_cell.angle_alpha   90.00
_cell.angle_beta   90.00
_cell.angle_gamma   90.00
#
_symmetry.space_group_name_H-M   'P 1'
#
loop_
_entity.id
_entity.type
_entity.pdbx_description
1 polymer ?
#
loop_
_entity_poly.entity_id
_entity_poly.type
_entity_poly.pdbx_seq_one_letter_code
_entity_poly.pdbx_strand_id
1 'polypeptide(L)'
;VTCVDSSQKAIDQISYNAALNQVSNVNAICADAFEYLKIKTDEQFDVVVLDPPALIQKRRDFEQGRQAYFVLNEQALKRTKDGGILISASCSLHMTTEDLLNIV
;
A
#
# COMPACT_ATOMS: atom_id res chain seq x y z
N VAL A 1 10.02 -10.50 0.63
CA VAL A 1 9.18 -9.31 0.88
C VAL A 1 9.35 -8.38 -0.29
N THR A 2 8.25 -7.90 -0.87
CA THR A 2 8.27 -6.91 -1.94
C THR A 2 7.86 -5.56 -1.36
N CYS A 3 8.73 -4.56 -1.47
CA CYS A 3 8.49 -3.20 -1.02
C CYS A 3 8.34 -2.29 -2.24
N VAL A 4 7.27 -1.49 -2.29
CA VAL A 4 6.97 -0.60 -3.41
C VAL A 4 6.84 0.82 -2.89
N ASP A 5 7.61 1.74 -3.46
CA ASP A 5 7.53 3.17 -3.14
C ASP A 5 7.88 3.99 -4.39
N SER A 6 7.25 5.15 -4.55
CA SER A 6 7.52 6.07 -5.67
C SER A 6 8.85 6.82 -5.55
N SER A 7 9.43 6.86 -4.35
CA SER A 7 10.67 7.55 -4.03
C SER A 7 11.88 6.64 -4.19
N GLN A 8 12.71 6.90 -5.20
CA GLN A 8 13.97 6.18 -5.39
C GLN A 8 14.86 6.26 -4.14
N LYS A 9 14.87 7.41 -3.45
CA LYS A 9 15.62 7.58 -2.20
C LYS A 9 15.14 6.61 -1.10
N ALA A 10 13.83 6.35 -1.01
CA ALA A 10 13.30 5.38 -0.05
C ALA A 10 13.69 3.95 -0.43
N ILE A 11 13.66 3.61 -1.73
CA ILE A 11 14.10 2.31 -2.25
C ILE A 11 15.59 2.05 -1.96
N ASP A 12 16.44 3.05 -2.17
CA ASP A 12 17.86 2.96 -1.84
C ASP A 12 18.07 2.69 -0.34
N GLN A 13 17.27 3.36 0.51
CA GLN A 13 17.31 3.17 1.96
C GLN A 13 16.83 1.78 2.38
N ILE A 14 15.81 1.23 1.74
CA ILE A 14 15.34 -0.15 1.97
C ILE A 14 16.46 -1.14 1.68
N SER A 15 17.12 -0.98 0.53
CA SER A 15 18.23 -1.85 0.11
C SER A 15 19.41 -1.77 1.08
N TYR A 16 19.78 -0.54 1.50
CA TYR A 16 20.81 -0.32 2.51
C TYR A 16 20.46 -0.97 3.85
N ASN A 17 19.22 -0.78 4.33
CA ASN A 17 18.78 -1.35 5.60
C ASN A 17 18.70 -2.88 5.56
N ALA A 18 18.28 -3.46 4.44
CA ALA A 18 18.28 -4.91 4.25
C ALA A 18 19.70 -5.48 4.31
N ALA A 19 20.67 -4.83 3.64
CA ALA A 19 22.08 -5.22 3.70
C ALA A 19 22.65 -5.11 5.12
N LEU A 20 22.35 -4.03 5.84
CA LEU A 20 22.78 -3.83 7.23
C LEU A 20 22.30 -4.95 8.16
N ASN A 21 21.10 -5.48 7.91
CA ASN A 21 20.50 -6.56 8.70
C ASN A 21 20.73 -7.96 8.10
N GLN A 22 21.53 -8.07 7.02
CA GLN A 22 21.82 -9.34 6.33
C GLN A 22 20.56 -10.07 5.83
N VAL A 23 19.52 -9.32 5.48
CA VAL A 23 18.26 -9.85 4.94
C VAL A 23 18.34 -9.84 3.42
N SER A 24 18.37 -11.01 2.80
CA SER A 24 18.57 -11.16 1.35
C SER A 24 17.28 -11.34 0.54
N ASN A 25 16.14 -11.57 1.20
CA ASN A 25 14.85 -11.83 0.56
C ASN A 25 13.96 -10.57 0.45
N VAL A 26 14.56 -9.40 0.21
CA VAL A 26 13.86 -8.12 0.00
C VAL A 26 13.97 -7.72 -1.47
N ASN A 27 12.83 -7.47 -2.11
CA ASN A 27 12.72 -6.91 -3.44
C ASN A 27 12.16 -5.49 -3.33
N ALA A 28 12.95 -4.47 -3.67
CA ALA A 28 12.55 -3.08 -3.56
C ALA A 28 12.30 -2.50 -4.96
N ILE A 29 11.09 -2.01 -5.21
CA ILE A 29 10.62 -1.57 -6.52
C ILE A 29 10.26 -0.09 -6.46
N CYS A 30 10.94 0.73 -7.27
CA CYS A 30 10.59 2.13 -7.43
C CYS A 30 9.40 2.28 -8.40
N ALA A 31 8.20 2.44 -7.88
CA ALA A 31 6.99 2.60 -8.68
C ALA A 31 5.87 3.31 -7.89
N ASP A 32 4.91 3.89 -8.61
CA ASP A 32 3.64 4.29 -8.01
C ASP A 32 2.85 3.03 -7.58
N ALA A 33 2.30 3.05 -6.38
CA ALA A 33 1.62 1.89 -5.80
C ALA A 33 0.31 1.54 -6.53
N PHE A 34 -0.45 2.54 -6.99
CA PHE A 34 -1.67 2.28 -7.75
C PHE A 34 -1.34 1.65 -9.10
N GLU A 35 -0.32 2.16 -9.79
CA GLU A 35 0.13 1.60 -11.07
C GLU A 35 0.70 0.19 -10.90
N TYR A 36 1.50 -0.06 -9.86
CA TYR A 36 2.04 -1.38 -9.57
C TYR A 36 0.94 -2.43 -9.34
N LEU A 37 -0.10 -2.08 -8.56
CA LEU A 37 -1.19 -2.99 -8.27
C LEU A 37 -2.06 -3.30 -9.50
N LYS A 38 -2.20 -2.35 -10.45
CA LYS A 38 -2.96 -2.53 -11.71
C LYS A 38 -2.30 -3.49 -12.70
N ILE A 39 -1.01 -3.81 -12.55
CA ILE A 39 -0.31 -4.74 -13.44
C ILE A 39 -1.05 -6.09 -13.40
N LYS A 40 -1.39 -6.63 -14.57
CA LYS A 40 -2.00 -7.97 -14.65
C LYS A 40 -0.92 -9.01 -14.38
N THR A 41 -1.05 -9.71 -13.27
CA THR A 41 -0.18 -10.84 -12.88
C THR A 41 -0.96 -11.76 -11.96
N ASP A 42 -0.60 -13.05 -11.99
CA ASP A 42 -1.16 -14.08 -11.10
C ASP A 42 -0.42 -14.12 -9.75
N GLU A 43 0.56 -13.23 -9.54
CA GLU A 43 1.28 -13.12 -8.28
C GLU A 43 0.35 -12.65 -7.15
N GLN A 44 0.23 -13.49 -6.13
CA GLN A 44 -0.50 -13.22 -4.90
C GLN A 44 0.40 -13.36 -3.66
N PHE A 45 0.08 -12.60 -2.62
CA PHE A 45 0.84 -12.51 -1.37
C PHE A 45 0.03 -13.06 -0.19
N ASP A 46 0.72 -13.69 0.75
CA ASP A 46 0.12 -14.17 1.99
C ASP A 46 -0.25 -13.01 2.94
N VAL A 47 0.51 -11.91 2.87
CA VAL A 47 0.28 -10.67 3.63
C VAL A 47 0.51 -9.46 2.72
N VAL A 48 -0.43 -8.51 2.73
CA VAL A 48 -0.32 -7.22 2.04
C VAL A 48 -0.47 -6.09 3.05
N VAL A 49 0.44 -5.12 3.02
CA VAL A 49 0.43 -3.94 3.90
C VAL A 49 0.25 -2.69 3.05
N LEU A 50 -0.79 -1.92 3.34
CA LEU A 50 -1.06 -0.61 2.75
C LEU A 50 -0.88 0.45 3.82
N ASP A 51 0.20 1.24 3.69
CA ASP A 51 0.45 2.42 4.51
C ASP A 51 0.59 3.66 3.62
N PRO A 52 -0.51 4.15 3.02
CA PRO A 52 -0.45 5.28 2.11
C PRO A 52 -0.25 6.61 2.87
N PRO A 53 0.32 7.63 2.21
CA PRO A 53 0.30 8.99 2.72
C PRO A 53 -1.15 9.49 2.86
N ALA A 54 -1.35 10.66 3.49
CA ALA A 54 -2.67 11.25 3.63
C ALA A 54 -3.30 11.59 2.26
N LEU A 55 -4.23 10.75 1.80
CA LEU A 55 -4.99 10.95 0.56
C LEU A 55 -6.10 12.00 0.71
N ILE A 56 -6.53 12.28 1.95
CA ILE A 56 -7.49 13.35 2.26
C ILE A 56 -6.81 14.43 3.08
N GLN A 57 -6.27 15.44 2.41
CA GLN A 57 -5.59 16.57 3.07
C GLN A 57 -6.56 17.63 3.60
N LYS A 58 -7.73 17.77 2.97
CA LYS A 58 -8.77 18.75 3.36
C LYS A 58 -10.13 18.09 3.34
N ARG A 59 -11.04 18.55 4.21
CA ARG A 59 -12.41 18.01 4.33
C ARG A 59 -13.18 17.97 2.99
N ARG A 60 -12.96 18.94 2.11
CA ARG A 60 -13.61 19.00 0.79
C ARG A 60 -13.16 17.88 -0.17
N ASP A 61 -11.99 17.30 0.06
CA ASP A 61 -11.41 16.24 -0.78
C ASP A 61 -11.83 14.85 -0.28
N PHE A 62 -12.70 14.77 0.73
CA PHE A 62 -13.06 13.54 1.42
C PHE A 62 -13.60 12.47 0.48
N GLU A 63 -14.62 12.78 -0.34
CA GLU A 63 -15.20 11.79 -1.25
C GLU A 63 -14.19 11.24 -2.26
N GLN A 64 -13.34 12.11 -2.81
CA GLN A 64 -12.31 11.70 -3.76
C GLN A 64 -11.25 10.81 -3.09
N GLY A 65 -10.75 11.21 -1.91
CA GLY A 65 -9.76 10.40 -1.20
C GLY A 65 -10.35 9.10 -0.66
N ARG A 66 -11.60 9.09 -0.20
CA ARG A 66 -12.32 7.87 0.20
C ARG A 66 -12.42 6.89 -0.96
N GLN A 67 -12.74 7.38 -2.16
CA GLN A 67 -12.74 6.55 -3.37
C GLN A 67 -11.34 6.02 -3.70
N ALA A 68 -10.28 6.83 -3.50
CA ALA A 68 -8.91 6.39 -3.71
C ALA A 68 -8.50 5.27 -2.74
N TYR A 69 -8.85 5.39 -1.46
CA TYR A 69 -8.66 4.31 -0.48
C TYR A 69 -9.42 3.04 -0.86
N PHE A 70 -10.68 3.16 -1.28
CA PHE A 70 -11.47 2.01 -1.73
C PHE A 70 -10.80 1.28 -2.91
N VAL A 71 -10.37 2.03 -3.93
CA VAL A 71 -9.66 1.45 -5.08
C VAL A 71 -8.34 0.80 -4.66
N LEU A 72 -7.58 1.43 -3.75
CA LEU A 72 -6.33 0.88 -3.25
C LEU A 72 -6.55 -0.45 -2.52
N ASN A 73 -7.52 -0.49 -1.60
CA ASN A 73 -7.90 -1.69 -0.86
C ASN A 73 -8.39 -2.81 -1.79
N GLU A 74 -9.26 -2.48 -2.75
CA GLU A 74 -9.83 -3.43 -3.70
C GLU A 74 -8.74 -4.09 -4.56
N GLN A 75 -7.77 -3.30 -5.05
CA GLN A 75 -6.67 -3.83 -5.85
C GLN A 75 -5.70 -4.65 -4.99
N ALA A 76 -5.44 -4.22 -3.75
CA ALA A 76 -4.61 -4.98 -2.81
C ALA A 76 -5.24 -6.32 -2.44
N LEU A 77 -6.55 -6.37 -2.18
CA LEU A 77 -7.29 -7.61 -1.92
C LEU A 77 -7.14 -8.62 -3.05
N LYS A 78 -7.16 -8.17 -4.32
CA LYS A 78 -6.94 -9.04 -5.49
C LYS A 78 -5.52 -9.64 -5.52
N ARG A 79 -4.55 -8.97 -4.90
CA ARG A 79 -3.18 -9.46 -4.71
C ARG A 79 -3.00 -10.26 -3.43
N THR A 80 -3.99 -10.33 -2.56
CA THR A 80 -3.95 -11.16 -1.34
C THR A 80 -4.49 -12.54 -1.66
N LYS A 81 -3.80 -13.59 -1.21
CA LYS A 81 -4.27 -14.97 -1.34
C LYS A 81 -5.55 -15.18 -0.54
N ASP A 82 -6.33 -16.20 -0.92
CA ASP A 82 -7.41 -16.69 -0.06
C ASP A 82 -6.86 -17.14 1.31
N GLY A 83 -7.51 -16.72 2.38
CA GLY A 83 -7.02 -16.88 3.76
C GLY A 83 -5.81 -16.02 4.15
N GLY A 84 -5.34 -15.12 3.27
CA GLY A 84 -4.28 -14.16 3.55
C GLY A 84 -4.72 -12.97 4.41
N ILE A 85 -3.78 -12.09 4.73
CA ILE A 85 -4.01 -10.92 5.60
C ILE A 85 -3.80 -9.63 4.80
N LEU A 86 -4.81 -8.77 4.80
CA LEU A 86 -4.68 -7.37 4.39
C LEU A 86 -4.58 -6.48 5.63
N ILE A 87 -3.54 -5.65 5.69
CA ILE A 87 -3.38 -4.59 6.67
C ILE A 87 -3.54 -3.26 5.93
N SER A 88 -4.63 -2.54 6.19
CA SER A 88 -4.91 -1.23 5.57
C SER A 88 -4.90 -0.12 6.61
N ALA A 89 -4.10 0.92 6.36
CA ALA A 89 -3.95 2.08 7.24
C ALA A 89 -4.35 3.38 6.53
N SER A 90 -4.64 4.40 7.33
CA SER A 90 -4.87 5.76 6.87
C SER A 90 -4.28 6.76 7.85
N CYS A 91 -3.40 7.63 7.34
CA CYS A 91 -2.92 8.82 8.07
C CYS A 91 -3.75 10.08 7.78
N SER A 92 -4.85 9.96 7.02
CA SER A 92 -5.71 11.10 6.69
C SER A 92 -6.56 11.52 7.89
N LEU A 93 -6.35 12.73 8.42
CA LEU A 93 -7.11 13.27 9.57
C LEU A 93 -8.63 13.21 9.38
N HIS A 94 -9.09 13.40 8.14
CA HIS A 94 -10.51 13.43 7.82
C HIS A 94 -11.11 12.04 7.56
N MET A 95 -10.30 10.98 7.52
CA MET A 95 -10.76 9.61 7.42
C MET A 95 -11.01 9.06 8.83
N THR A 96 -12.26 8.81 9.20
CA THR A 96 -12.54 8.15 10.48
C THR A 96 -12.24 6.66 10.40
N THR A 97 -12.09 6.02 11.56
CA THR A 97 -11.94 4.56 11.62
C THR A 97 -13.15 3.84 11.01
N GLU A 98 -14.36 4.34 11.25
CA GLU A 98 -15.59 3.77 10.70
C GLU A 98 -15.64 3.90 9.17
N ASP A 99 -15.26 5.06 8.63
CA ASP A 99 -15.19 5.27 7.17
C ASP A 99 -14.21 4.31 6.50
N LEU A 100 -13.04 4.09 7.11
CA LEU A 100 -12.04 3.16 6.59
C LEU A 100 -12.54 1.71 6.64
N LEU A 101 -13.17 1.29 7.73
CA LEU A 101 -13.72 -0.06 7.87
C LEU A 101 -14.83 -0.35 6.85
N ASN A 102 -15.61 0.66 6.46
CA ASN A 102 -16.69 0.53 5.47
C ASN A 102 -16.19 0.42 4.02
N ILE A 103 -14.88 0.54 3.76
CA ILE A 103 -14.28 0.49 2.42
C ILE A 103 -13.17 -0.57 2.30
N VAL A 104 -13.14 -1.52 3.22
CA VAL A 104 -12.27 -2.72 3.18
C VAL A 104 -13.13 -3.94 2.89
#